data_AF-A0A967PWF5-F1
#
_entry.id   AF-A0A967PWF5-F1
#
_cell.length_a   1.000
_cell.length_b   1.000
_cell.length_c   1.000
_cell.angle_alpha   90.00
_cell.angle_beta   90.00
_cell.angle_gamma   90.00
#
_symmetry.space_group_name_H-M   'P 1'
#
loop_
_entity.id
_entity.type
_entity.pdbx_description
1 polymer ?
#
loop_
_entity_poly.entity_id
_entity_poly.type
_entity_poly.pdbx_seq_one_letter_code
_entity_poly.pdbx_strand_id
1 'polypeptide(L)'
;MDDDVYGELVARIVTTQGLIFITATPENTSSEILQRFYEINEEEQEDEDEETTKFFLCVSQDEVEHLTDEDREKFRKKLLPHQVQARVHGLFVLGDGQVFECTRDQITCDPFPLYEMEYLRLIIGLDFGYNDPTAAVLLASDPNLNGRVYVVRSYQQPFQLPPYHAIRIRAWGEDIPCAWPRDGFRVGVGSPSLLKIKDQYREAGLRMLPNPAFSTYNSSTEGSNLEAGIQMLYEAIHSDCLKIFDINENQDLIKRLIMYHRKDGKIPRQNAHKIDALRAGFCERKKARAIYQLERLKFGGGGKSKKAKTSFSLN
;
A
#
# COMPACT_ATOMS: atom_id res chain seq x y z
N MET A 1 5.94 -27.95 -9.83
CA MET A 1 7.10 -28.77 -9.45
C MET A 1 6.66 -29.59 -8.26
N ASP A 2 7.09 -30.85 -8.17
CA ASP A 2 6.72 -31.73 -7.05
C ASP A 2 7.64 -31.46 -5.86
N ASP A 3 7.12 -31.51 -4.63
CA ASP A 3 7.88 -31.19 -3.41
C ASP A 3 9.02 -32.20 -3.18
N ASP A 4 8.80 -33.46 -3.57
CA ASP A 4 9.83 -34.51 -3.55
C ASP A 4 11.05 -34.12 -4.43
N VAL A 5 10.80 -33.53 -5.60
CA VAL A 5 11.85 -33.08 -6.51
C VAL A 5 12.58 -31.86 -5.94
N TYR A 6 11.85 -30.95 -5.29
CA TYR A 6 12.44 -29.78 -4.64
C TYR A 6 13.37 -30.18 -3.50
N GLY A 7 12.94 -31.09 -2.63
CA GLY A 7 13.76 -31.61 -1.53
C GLY A 7 15.07 -32.21 -2.02
N GLU A 8 15.03 -33.00 -3.09
CA GLU A 8 16.24 -33.57 -3.71
C GLU A 8 17.19 -32.51 -4.26
N LEU A 9 16.67 -31.44 -4.89
CA LEU A 9 17.49 -30.34 -5.40
C LEU A 9 18.15 -29.55 -4.26
N VAL A 10 17.40 -29.24 -3.20
CA VAL A 10 17.93 -28.59 -1.99
C VAL A 10 19.04 -29.43 -1.37
N ALA A 11 18.89 -30.76 -1.32
CA ALA A 11 19.92 -31.65 -0.80
C ALA A 11 21.26 -31.59 -1.59
N ARG A 12 21.26 -31.22 -2.88
CA ARG A 12 22.49 -31.12 -3.69
C ARG A 12 23.28 -29.83 -3.48
N ILE A 13 22.66 -28.79 -2.93
CA ILE A 13 23.32 -27.49 -2.72
C ILE A 13 23.85 -27.28 -1.30
N VAL A 14 23.60 -28.23 -0.38
CA VAL A 14 24.01 -28.15 1.03
C VAL A 14 25.50 -27.89 1.21
N THR A 15 26.35 -28.49 0.38
CA THR A 15 27.81 -28.36 0.49
C THR A 15 28.39 -27.17 -0.28
N THR A 16 27.63 -26.57 -1.18
CA THR A 16 28.11 -25.54 -2.12
C THR A 16 27.56 -24.16 -1.83
N GLN A 17 26.59 -24.03 -0.91
CA GLN A 17 25.82 -22.78 -0.70
C GLN A 17 25.27 -22.24 -2.04
N GLY A 18 24.89 -23.16 -2.94
CA GLY A 18 24.38 -22.83 -4.27
C GLY A 18 22.98 -22.21 -4.23
N LEU A 19 22.61 -21.52 -5.30
CA LEU A 19 21.27 -20.94 -5.47
C LEU A 19 20.38 -21.85 -6.31
N ILE A 20 19.11 -21.97 -5.93
CA ILE A 20 18.07 -22.59 -6.75
C ILE A 20 17.17 -21.48 -7.30
N PHE A 21 17.07 -21.41 -8.63
CA PHE A 21 16.14 -20.52 -9.31
C PHE A 21 14.94 -21.30 -9.83
N ILE A 22 13.74 -20.92 -9.38
CA ILE A 22 12.48 -21.48 -9.85
C ILE A 22 11.75 -20.41 -10.64
N THR A 23 11.53 -20.66 -11.94
CA THR A 23 10.67 -19.82 -12.78
C THR A 23 9.42 -20.61 -13.13
N ALA A 24 8.26 -20.11 -12.76
CA ALA A 24 6.99 -20.76 -13.05
C ALA A 24 5.91 -19.72 -13.37
N THR A 25 4.98 -20.09 -14.25
CA THR A 25 3.75 -19.33 -14.43
C THR A 25 2.75 -19.83 -13.38
N PRO A 26 2.09 -18.92 -12.64
CA PRO A 26 1.24 -19.28 -11.51
C PRO A 26 -0.15 -19.79 -11.93
N GLU A 27 -0.19 -20.74 -12.87
CA GLU A 27 -1.43 -21.28 -13.43
C GLU A 27 -2.04 -22.37 -12.56
N ASN A 28 -1.21 -23.09 -11.81
CA ASN A 28 -1.65 -24.15 -10.95
C ASN A 28 -1.47 -23.76 -9.48
N THR A 29 -2.56 -23.30 -8.91
CA THR A 29 -2.68 -22.83 -7.54
C THR A 29 -2.53 -23.96 -6.53
N SER A 30 -2.55 -25.23 -6.97
CA SER A 30 -2.29 -26.42 -6.15
C SER A 30 -0.81 -26.79 -6.00
N SER A 31 0.12 -26.02 -6.57
CA SER A 31 1.56 -26.29 -6.40
C SER A 31 2.02 -25.84 -5.01
N GLU A 32 2.13 -26.78 -4.07
CA GLU A 32 2.58 -26.54 -2.68
C GLU A 32 3.88 -25.75 -2.60
N ILE A 33 4.86 -26.00 -3.49
CA ILE A 33 6.10 -25.21 -3.56
C ILE A 33 5.81 -23.74 -3.87
N LEU A 34 4.98 -23.45 -4.88
CA LEU A 34 4.70 -22.05 -5.25
C LEU A 34 3.91 -21.35 -4.16
N GLN A 35 2.98 -22.07 -3.50
CA GLN A 35 2.29 -21.56 -2.32
C GLN A 35 3.29 -21.24 -1.21
N ARG A 36 4.20 -22.17 -0.87
CA ARG A 36 5.23 -21.98 0.16
C ARG A 36 6.09 -20.74 -0.11
N PHE A 37 6.63 -20.58 -1.32
CA PHE A 37 7.45 -19.40 -1.66
C PHE A 37 6.64 -18.11 -1.68
N TYR A 38 5.38 -18.17 -2.08
CA TYR A 38 4.46 -17.03 -2.03
C TYR A 38 4.14 -16.63 -0.58
N GLU A 39 3.85 -17.60 0.30
CA GLU A 39 3.56 -17.41 1.73
C GLU A 39 4.78 -16.96 2.53
N ILE A 40 5.99 -17.38 2.16
CA ILE A 40 7.24 -16.92 2.79
C ILE A 40 7.41 -15.41 2.68
N ASN A 41 7.07 -14.81 1.54
CA ASN A 41 7.05 -13.35 1.43
C ASN A 41 6.06 -12.73 2.43
N GLU A 42 5.00 -13.45 2.82
CA GLU A 42 3.95 -13.02 3.75
C GLU A 42 4.26 -13.34 5.23
N GLU A 43 5.01 -14.40 5.55
CA GLU A 43 5.24 -14.86 6.93
C GLU A 43 6.67 -14.56 7.46
N GLU A 44 7.72 -14.56 6.62
CA GLU A 44 9.12 -14.47 7.09
C GLU A 44 9.65 -13.03 7.34
N GLN A 45 8.80 -12.05 7.66
CA GLN A 45 9.29 -10.79 8.26
C GLN A 45 9.27 -10.79 9.80
N GLU A 46 8.75 -11.84 10.44
CA GLU A 46 8.55 -11.88 11.90
C GLU A 46 9.69 -12.55 12.70
N ASP A 47 10.57 -13.35 12.09
CA ASP A 47 11.67 -14.05 12.81
C ASP A 47 13.07 -13.60 12.34
N GLU A 48 13.71 -12.72 13.14
CA GLU A 48 15.05 -12.15 12.88
C GLU A 48 16.23 -13.14 13.06
N ASP A 49 15.98 -14.38 13.49
CA ASP A 49 17.03 -15.36 13.81
C ASP A 49 17.23 -16.46 12.73
N GLU A 50 16.37 -16.52 11.69
CA GLU A 50 16.60 -17.42 10.54
C GLU A 50 17.09 -16.61 9.32
N GLU A 51 18.28 -16.95 8.83
CA GLU A 51 18.84 -16.42 7.59
C GLU A 51 17.81 -16.64 6.46
N THR A 52 17.12 -15.58 6.01
CA THR A 52 16.07 -15.67 4.98
C THR A 52 16.70 -16.18 3.68
N THR A 53 16.54 -17.48 3.41
CA THR A 53 17.20 -18.19 2.30
C THR A 53 16.36 -18.25 1.04
N LYS A 54 15.15 -17.66 1.04
CA LYS A 54 14.16 -17.79 -0.02
C LYS A 54 13.63 -16.42 -0.42
N PHE A 55 13.48 -16.22 -1.73
CA PHE A 55 12.97 -14.98 -2.31
C PHE A 55 11.91 -15.31 -3.35
N PHE A 56 10.82 -14.54 -3.36
CA PHE A 56 9.76 -14.70 -4.36
C PHE A 56 9.51 -13.39 -5.10
N LEU A 57 9.57 -13.45 -6.44
CA LEU A 57 9.38 -12.33 -7.34
C LEU A 57 8.30 -12.67 -8.38
N CYS A 58 7.16 -12.01 -8.30
CA CYS A 58 6.22 -11.93 -9.42
C CYS A 58 6.71 -10.88 -10.43
N VAL A 59 6.83 -11.28 -11.69
CA VAL A 59 7.17 -10.44 -12.83
C VAL A 59 5.98 -10.38 -13.78
N SER A 60 5.52 -9.17 -14.10
CA SER A 60 4.48 -8.96 -15.11
C SER A 60 5.09 -8.90 -16.50
N GLN A 61 4.37 -9.36 -17.52
CA GLN A 61 4.70 -9.16 -18.93
C GLN A 61 4.82 -7.66 -19.30
N ASP A 62 4.15 -6.81 -18.54
CA ASP A 62 4.19 -5.36 -18.70
C ASP A 62 5.53 -4.75 -18.23
N GLU A 63 6.28 -5.45 -17.38
CA GLU A 63 7.58 -5.02 -16.83
C GLU A 63 8.76 -5.45 -17.71
N VAL A 64 8.50 -6.21 -18.76
CA VAL A 64 9.52 -6.88 -19.57
C VAL A 64 9.82 -6.09 -20.84
N GLU A 65 11.04 -5.54 -20.94
CA GLU A 65 11.43 -4.62 -22.04
C GLU A 65 11.52 -5.28 -23.43
N HIS A 66 11.73 -6.60 -23.51
CA HIS A 66 11.95 -7.29 -24.79
C HIS A 66 10.66 -7.59 -25.58
N LEU A 67 9.49 -7.28 -25.01
CA LEU A 67 8.20 -7.47 -25.69
C LEU A 67 7.69 -6.13 -26.24
N THR A 68 7.21 -6.15 -27.48
CA THR A 68 6.52 -5.00 -28.07
C THR A 68 5.05 -4.97 -27.64
N ASP A 69 4.41 -3.80 -27.68
CA ASP A 69 2.99 -3.68 -27.34
C ASP A 69 2.10 -4.51 -28.28
N GLU A 70 2.51 -4.64 -29.54
CA GLU A 70 1.82 -5.47 -30.53
C GLU A 70 1.90 -6.97 -30.15
N ASP A 71 3.05 -7.44 -29.67
CA ASP A 71 3.22 -8.81 -29.20
C ASP A 71 2.42 -9.08 -27.92
N ARG A 72 2.39 -8.12 -26.99
CA ARG A 72 1.56 -8.19 -25.77
C ARG A 72 0.09 -8.31 -26.13
N GLU A 73 -0.41 -7.49 -27.05
CA GLU A 73 -1.82 -7.54 -27.45
C GLU A 73 -2.19 -8.83 -28.19
N LYS A 74 -1.31 -9.30 -29.10
CA LYS A 74 -1.47 -10.59 -29.79
C LYS A 74 -1.48 -11.77 -28.81
N PHE A 75 -0.66 -11.71 -27.77
CA PHE A 75 -0.64 -12.73 -26.72
C PHE A 75 -1.91 -12.68 -25.87
N ARG A 76 -2.31 -11.50 -25.39
CA ARG A 76 -3.53 -11.28 -24.59
C ARG A 76 -4.78 -11.81 -25.29
N LYS A 77 -4.91 -11.63 -26.61
CA LYS A 77 -6.05 -12.13 -27.41
C LYS A 77 -6.19 -13.66 -27.43
N LYS A 78 -5.13 -14.40 -27.11
CA LYS A 78 -5.13 -15.88 -27.09
C LYS A 78 -5.49 -16.47 -25.72
N LEU A 79 -5.57 -15.64 -24.69
CA LEU A 79 -5.78 -16.08 -23.31
C LEU A 79 -7.26 -16.08 -22.95
N LEU A 80 -7.67 -17.07 -22.17
CA LEU A 80 -8.95 -17.04 -21.49
C LEU A 80 -8.89 -16.00 -20.34
N PRO A 81 -10.01 -15.36 -19.95
CA PRO A 81 -10.00 -14.32 -18.92
C PRO A 81 -9.29 -14.70 -17.62
N HIS A 82 -9.47 -15.94 -17.14
CA HIS A 82 -8.80 -16.45 -15.94
C HIS A 82 -7.30 -16.70 -16.13
N GLN A 83 -6.83 -16.89 -17.36
CA GLN A 83 -5.41 -17.08 -17.68
C GLN A 83 -4.66 -15.76 -17.80
N VAL A 84 -5.35 -14.65 -18.08
CA VAL A 84 -4.73 -13.32 -18.21
C VAL A 84 -4.02 -12.94 -16.91
N GLN A 85 -4.66 -13.14 -15.76
CA GLN A 85 -4.06 -12.80 -14.47
C GLN A 85 -2.76 -13.56 -14.20
N ALA A 86 -2.75 -14.88 -14.41
CA ALA A 86 -1.57 -15.69 -14.17
C ALA A 86 -0.47 -15.46 -15.23
N ARG A 87 -0.83 -15.41 -16.51
CA ARG A 87 0.14 -15.41 -17.63
C ARG A 87 0.63 -14.03 -18.05
N VAL A 88 -0.18 -12.99 -17.87
CA VAL A 88 0.19 -11.61 -18.25
C VAL A 88 0.72 -10.87 -17.03
N HIS A 89 0.01 -10.95 -15.90
CA HIS A 89 0.37 -10.17 -14.72
C HIS A 89 1.20 -10.95 -13.70
N GLY A 90 1.46 -12.24 -13.94
CA GLY A 90 2.24 -13.08 -13.01
C GLY A 90 1.55 -13.27 -11.66
N LEU A 91 0.22 -13.13 -11.60
CA LEU A 91 -0.55 -13.17 -10.35
C LEU A 91 -0.78 -14.60 -9.89
N PHE A 92 -0.40 -14.89 -8.65
CA PHE A 92 -0.70 -16.15 -7.97
C PHE A 92 -2.09 -16.07 -7.36
N VAL A 93 -3.03 -16.89 -7.85
CA VAL A 93 -4.43 -16.87 -7.40
C VAL A 93 -4.64 -17.95 -6.33
N LEU A 94 -4.35 -17.64 -5.06
CA LEU A 94 -4.67 -18.58 -3.97
C LEU A 94 -6.18 -18.72 -3.76
N GLY A 95 -6.60 -19.94 -3.43
CA GLY A 95 -7.94 -20.51 -3.62
C GLY A 95 -9.11 -19.98 -2.79
N ASP A 96 -9.07 -18.78 -2.23
CA ASP A 96 -10.20 -18.18 -1.49
C ASP A 96 -10.71 -16.85 -2.07
N GLY A 97 -10.17 -16.43 -3.22
CA GLY A 97 -10.60 -15.24 -3.95
C GLY A 97 -9.79 -13.98 -3.62
N GLN A 98 -9.63 -13.12 -4.63
CA GLN A 98 -9.01 -11.80 -4.45
C GLN A 98 -9.88 -10.92 -3.57
N VAL A 99 -9.25 -10.13 -2.70
CA VAL A 99 -9.95 -9.20 -1.83
C VAL A 99 -10.55 -8.04 -2.65
N PHE A 100 -9.81 -7.54 -3.64
CA PHE A 100 -10.19 -6.37 -4.42
C PHE A 100 -10.63 -6.65 -5.86
N GLU A 101 -10.41 -7.86 -6.39
CA GLU A 101 -10.80 -8.28 -7.75
C GLU A 101 -10.55 -7.21 -8.84
N CYS A 102 -9.38 -6.57 -8.82
CA CYS A 102 -9.09 -5.41 -9.65
C CYS A 102 -7.87 -5.63 -10.54
N THR A 103 -7.83 -4.89 -11.65
CA THR A 103 -6.70 -4.84 -12.58
C THR A 103 -5.93 -3.55 -12.43
N ARG A 104 -4.69 -3.52 -12.92
CA ARG A 104 -3.86 -2.31 -12.95
C ARG A 104 -4.61 -1.15 -13.62
N ASP A 105 -5.11 -1.35 -14.83
CA ASP A 105 -5.79 -0.31 -15.62
C ASP A 105 -7.05 0.25 -14.93
N GLN A 106 -7.73 -0.56 -14.12
CA GLN A 106 -8.89 -0.09 -13.34
C GLN A 106 -8.50 0.84 -12.20
N ILE A 107 -7.33 0.65 -11.59
CA ILE A 107 -6.93 1.40 -10.39
C ILE A 107 -5.90 2.49 -10.67
N THR A 108 -5.21 2.48 -11.81
CA THR A 108 -4.17 3.48 -12.13
C THR A 108 -4.70 4.66 -12.93
N CYS A 109 -3.97 5.77 -12.88
CA CYS A 109 -4.14 6.94 -13.74
C CYS A 109 -2.80 7.71 -13.84
N ASP A 110 -2.67 8.53 -14.88
CA ASP A 110 -1.51 9.41 -15.02
C ASP A 110 -1.45 10.45 -13.89
N PRO A 111 -0.25 10.73 -13.35
CA PRO A 111 -0.09 11.77 -12.35
C PRO A 111 -0.37 13.16 -12.93
N PHE A 112 -0.98 14.03 -12.11
CA PHE A 112 -1.23 15.42 -12.46
C PHE A 112 -0.75 16.37 -11.36
N PRO A 113 -0.43 17.63 -11.70
CA PRO A 113 0.09 18.60 -10.73
C PRO A 113 -0.98 19.04 -9.72
N LEU A 114 -0.86 18.59 -8.47
CA LEU A 114 -1.79 18.96 -7.40
C LEU A 114 -1.86 20.48 -7.15
N TYR A 115 -0.77 21.21 -7.39
CA TYR A 115 -0.69 22.66 -7.15
C TYR A 115 -1.61 23.47 -8.07
N GLU A 116 -2.03 22.90 -9.20
CA GLU A 116 -2.99 23.53 -10.11
C GLU A 116 -4.44 23.33 -9.65
N MET A 117 -4.67 22.39 -8.72
CA MET A 117 -5.98 21.98 -8.26
C MET A 117 -6.15 22.29 -6.77
N GLU A 118 -6.08 23.58 -6.42
CA GLU A 118 -6.12 24.05 -5.02
C GLU A 118 -7.37 23.59 -4.23
N TYR A 119 -8.44 23.20 -4.92
CA TYR A 119 -9.69 22.71 -4.34
C TYR A 119 -9.62 21.25 -3.84
N LEU A 120 -8.63 20.47 -4.28
CA LEU A 120 -8.43 19.10 -3.84
C LEU A 120 -8.17 19.06 -2.35
N ARG A 121 -8.70 18.03 -1.68
CA ARG A 121 -8.61 17.88 -0.23
C ARG A 121 -7.62 16.78 0.13
N LEU A 122 -6.56 17.14 0.85
CA LEU A 122 -5.50 16.23 1.22
C LEU A 122 -5.74 15.61 2.60
N ILE A 123 -5.44 14.32 2.71
CA ILE A 123 -5.33 13.57 3.95
C ILE A 123 -4.23 12.53 3.80
N ILE A 124 -3.52 12.23 4.88
CA ILE A 124 -2.56 11.13 4.93
C ILE A 124 -3.16 10.02 5.77
N GLY A 125 -3.13 8.78 5.27
CA GLY A 125 -3.37 7.61 6.09
C GLY A 125 -2.04 7.02 6.56
N LEU A 126 -2.00 6.56 7.81
CA LEU A 126 -0.82 5.93 8.44
C LEU A 126 -1.16 4.52 8.88
N ASP A 127 -0.17 3.64 8.85
CA ASP A 127 -0.13 2.39 9.59
C ASP A 127 1.19 2.33 10.37
N PHE A 128 1.14 1.93 11.64
CA PHE A 128 2.30 2.02 12.52
C PHE A 128 3.00 0.67 12.65
N GLY A 129 4.32 0.66 12.49
CA GLY A 129 5.16 -0.52 12.70
C GLY A 129 6.57 -0.13 13.14
N TYR A 130 7.31 -1.10 13.66
CA TYR A 130 8.75 -0.98 13.91
C TYR A 130 9.52 -2.12 13.24
N ASN A 131 9.27 -3.38 13.62
CA ASN A 131 9.76 -4.55 12.88
C ASN A 131 9.03 -4.62 11.54
N ASP A 132 7.70 -4.67 11.61
CA ASP A 132 6.84 -4.33 10.49
C ASP A 132 7.05 -2.88 10.05
N PRO A 133 6.98 -2.57 8.75
CA PRO A 133 7.18 -1.22 8.28
C PRO A 133 6.06 -0.28 8.72
N THR A 134 6.43 0.91 9.19
CA THR A 134 5.48 2.04 9.20
C THR A 134 5.18 2.41 7.75
N ALA A 135 3.89 2.50 7.40
CA ALA A 135 3.43 2.92 6.09
C ALA A 135 2.67 4.25 6.14
N ALA A 136 2.73 5.01 5.05
CA ALA A 136 1.97 6.24 4.87
C ALA A 136 1.46 6.35 3.43
N VAL A 137 0.24 6.85 3.25
CA VAL A 137 -0.38 7.05 1.94
C VAL A 137 -1.00 8.44 1.88
N LEU A 138 -0.55 9.27 0.94
CA LEU A 138 -1.12 10.58 0.67
C LEU A 138 -2.31 10.43 -0.29
N LEU A 139 -3.48 10.89 0.15
CA LEU A 139 -4.72 10.89 -0.61
C LEU A 139 -5.14 12.31 -0.95
N ALA A 140 -5.60 12.52 -2.18
CA ALA A 140 -6.26 13.74 -2.63
C ALA A 140 -7.71 13.41 -3.02
N SER A 141 -8.68 13.99 -2.32
CA SER A 141 -10.10 13.86 -2.66
C SER A 141 -10.57 15.04 -3.50
N ASP A 142 -11.21 14.74 -4.63
CA ASP A 142 -11.83 15.68 -5.54
C ASP A 142 -13.34 15.85 -5.21
N PRO A 143 -13.73 16.97 -4.58
CA PRO A 143 -15.14 17.23 -4.26
C PRO A 143 -16.02 17.48 -5.49
N ASN A 144 -15.44 17.82 -6.65
CA ASN A 144 -16.16 18.09 -7.89
C ASN A 144 -16.46 16.80 -8.66
N LEU A 145 -15.71 15.72 -8.42
CA LEU A 145 -15.90 14.41 -9.02
C LEU A 145 -16.51 13.41 -8.04
N ASN A 146 -17.63 13.80 -7.40
CA ASN A 146 -18.37 12.97 -6.43
C ASN A 146 -17.49 12.40 -5.30
N GLY A 147 -16.44 13.13 -4.90
CA GLY A 147 -15.53 12.69 -3.85
C GLY A 147 -14.53 11.62 -4.29
N ARG A 148 -14.26 11.47 -5.60
CA ARG A 148 -13.19 10.63 -6.13
C ARG A 148 -11.88 10.89 -5.37
N VAL A 149 -11.15 9.82 -5.07
CA VAL A 149 -9.91 9.85 -4.30
C VAL A 149 -8.77 9.37 -5.18
N TYR A 150 -7.69 10.14 -5.16
CA TYR A 150 -6.44 9.82 -5.81
C TYR A 150 -5.39 9.46 -4.76
N VAL A 151 -4.76 8.31 -4.89
CA VAL A 151 -3.53 7.98 -4.19
C VAL A 151 -2.38 8.67 -4.93
N VAL A 152 -1.82 9.68 -4.27
CA VAL A 152 -0.80 10.54 -4.87
C VAL A 152 0.57 9.90 -4.73
N ARG A 153 0.92 9.50 -3.49
CA ARG A 153 2.19 8.85 -3.15
C ARG A 153 1.99 7.89 -1.99
N SER A 154 2.80 6.84 -1.94
CA SER A 154 2.88 5.90 -0.83
C SER A 154 4.31 5.79 -0.32
N TYR A 155 4.45 5.43 0.95
CA TYR A 155 5.72 5.25 1.64
C TYR A 155 5.61 4.06 2.59
N GLN A 156 6.70 3.32 2.73
CA GLN A 156 6.87 2.35 3.81
C GLN A 156 8.34 2.24 4.19
N GLN A 157 8.63 2.01 5.47
CA GLN A 157 9.99 1.73 5.93
C GLN A 157 9.97 1.02 7.29
N PRO A 158 10.68 -0.10 7.45
CA PRO A 158 10.88 -0.76 8.74
C PRO A 158 12.10 -0.20 9.50
N PHE A 159 12.21 -0.58 10.78
CA PHE A 159 13.32 -0.33 11.69
C PHE A 159 13.68 1.14 11.89
N GLN A 160 12.65 1.99 11.98
CA GLN A 160 12.82 3.42 12.15
C GLN A 160 11.87 3.98 13.21
N LEU A 161 12.29 5.07 13.84
CA LEU A 161 11.52 5.71 14.91
C LEU A 161 10.55 6.77 14.34
N PRO A 162 9.47 7.13 15.07
CA PRO A 162 8.48 8.10 14.60
C PRO A 162 9.03 9.43 14.04
N PRO A 163 10.09 10.04 14.61
CA PRO A 163 10.66 11.27 14.04
C PRO A 163 11.21 11.11 12.62
N TYR A 164 11.78 9.95 12.30
CA TYR A 164 12.33 9.66 10.97
C TYR A 164 11.21 9.59 9.90
N HIS A 165 10.10 8.94 10.25
CA HIS A 165 8.92 8.87 9.40
C HIS A 165 8.26 10.24 9.25
N ALA A 166 8.10 10.98 10.35
CA ALA A 166 7.48 12.29 10.35
C ALA A 166 8.21 13.30 9.46
N ILE A 167 9.55 13.28 9.41
CA ILE A 167 10.32 14.15 8.50
C ILE A 167 9.94 13.89 7.04
N ARG A 168 9.86 12.62 6.63
CA ARG A 168 9.50 12.24 5.24
C ARG A 168 8.06 12.57 4.91
N ILE A 169 7.15 12.28 5.83
CA ILE A 169 5.71 12.52 5.63
C ILE A 169 5.42 14.03 5.58
N ARG A 170 6.07 14.85 6.42
CA ARG A 170 5.92 16.32 6.36
C ARG A 170 6.47 16.93 5.08
N ALA A 171 7.42 16.29 4.39
CA ALA A 171 7.88 16.74 3.09
C ALA A 171 6.75 16.72 2.05
N TRP A 172 5.68 15.94 2.27
CA TRP A 172 4.46 15.99 1.46
C TRP A 172 3.56 17.17 1.81
N GLY A 173 3.68 17.74 3.01
CA GLY A 173 2.95 18.89 3.51
C GLY A 173 2.82 18.86 5.04
N GLU A 174 3.21 19.95 5.71
CA GLU A 174 3.30 20.02 7.18
C GLU A 174 1.94 19.94 7.90
N ASP A 175 0.88 20.45 7.27
CA ASP A 175 -0.43 20.66 7.91
C ASP A 175 -1.53 19.70 7.43
N ILE A 176 -1.14 18.65 6.69
CA ILE A 176 -2.07 17.66 6.16
C ILE A 176 -2.56 16.77 7.32
N PRO A 177 -3.89 16.64 7.54
CA PRO A 177 -4.42 15.76 8.57
C PRO A 177 -3.96 14.32 8.36
N CYS A 178 -3.53 13.66 9.44
CA CYS A 178 -3.06 12.29 9.42
C CYS A 178 -4.08 11.39 10.13
N ALA A 179 -4.71 10.48 9.39
CA ALA A 179 -5.52 9.38 9.90
C ALA A 179 -4.63 8.21 10.30
N TRP A 180 -5.02 7.50 11.35
CA TRP A 180 -4.19 6.48 12.00
C TRP A 180 -5.06 5.38 12.63
N PRO A 181 -4.57 4.13 12.75
CA PRO A 181 -5.33 2.99 13.28
C PRO A 181 -5.43 3.03 14.80
N ARG A 182 -6.27 2.18 15.39
CA ARG A 182 -6.45 2.08 16.86
C ARG A 182 -5.14 1.83 17.61
N ASP A 183 -4.17 1.19 16.97
CA ASP A 183 -2.85 0.89 17.54
C ASP A 183 -2.03 2.11 17.94
N GLY A 184 -2.39 3.31 17.44
CA GLY A 184 -1.79 4.56 17.92
C GLY A 184 -1.98 4.83 19.41
N PHE A 185 -2.86 4.09 20.11
CA PHE A 185 -3.01 4.13 21.57
C PHE A 185 -1.99 3.29 22.34
N ARG A 186 -1.26 2.38 21.68
CA ARG A 186 -0.18 1.60 22.29
C ARG A 186 1.01 2.50 22.62
N VAL A 187 1.83 2.11 23.58
CA VAL A 187 3.11 2.77 23.86
C VAL A 187 4.10 2.34 22.78
N GLY A 188 4.78 3.31 22.16
CA GLY A 188 5.71 3.01 21.07
C GLY A 188 7.06 2.48 21.55
N VAL A 189 7.69 1.67 20.71
CA VAL A 189 9.07 1.19 20.93
C VAL A 189 10.02 2.38 20.98
N GLY A 190 10.93 2.40 21.97
CA GLY A 190 11.89 3.49 22.15
C GLY A 190 11.32 4.82 22.65
N SER A 191 10.06 4.84 23.12
CA SER A 191 9.38 6.04 23.61
C SER A 191 10.02 6.59 24.89
N PRO A 192 10.65 7.79 24.85
CA PRO A 192 10.99 8.48 26.08
C PRO A 192 9.67 8.89 26.74
N SER A 193 9.46 8.54 28.01
CA SER A 193 8.27 8.90 28.80
C SER A 193 6.97 8.11 28.54
N LEU A 194 7.03 6.90 27.96
CA LEU A 194 5.86 6.02 27.75
C LEU A 194 4.75 6.67 26.91
N LEU A 195 5.11 7.61 26.04
CA LEU A 195 4.16 8.26 25.13
C LEU A 195 3.55 7.24 24.16
N LYS A 196 2.26 7.41 23.93
CA LYS A 196 1.52 6.66 22.92
C LYS A 196 2.09 6.95 21.53
N ILE A 197 2.07 5.97 20.62
CA ILE A 197 2.63 6.10 19.27
C ILE A 197 2.09 7.35 18.57
N LYS A 198 0.78 7.60 18.61
CA LYS A 198 0.17 8.79 17.99
C LYS A 198 0.76 10.11 18.52
N ASP A 199 1.13 10.15 19.80
CA ASP A 199 1.62 11.36 20.46
C ASP A 199 3.09 11.60 20.09
N GLN A 200 3.88 10.55 19.91
CA GLN A 200 5.24 10.65 19.35
C GLN A 200 5.24 11.23 17.93
N TYR A 201 4.34 10.75 17.07
CA TYR A 201 4.18 11.31 15.71
C TYR A 201 3.69 12.76 15.72
N ARG A 202 2.82 13.11 16.67
CA ARG A 202 2.34 14.47 16.88
C ARG A 202 3.46 15.41 17.36
N GLU A 203 4.27 14.99 18.32
CA GLU A 203 5.44 15.73 18.79
C GLU A 203 6.50 15.87 17.69
N ALA A 204 6.64 14.86 16.84
CA ALA A 204 7.46 14.93 15.63
C ALA A 204 6.88 15.83 14.53
N GLY A 205 5.70 16.44 14.76
CA GLY A 205 5.12 17.50 13.94
C GLY A 205 4.08 17.06 12.93
N LEU A 206 3.58 15.82 12.99
CA LEU A 206 2.43 15.42 12.16
C LEU A 206 1.11 15.93 12.74
N ARG A 207 0.20 16.36 11.86
CA ARG A 207 -1.16 16.79 12.22
C ARG A 207 -2.08 15.58 12.44
N MET A 208 -1.81 14.82 13.50
CA MET A 208 -2.57 13.62 13.87
C MET A 208 -4.03 13.97 14.19
N LEU A 209 -4.97 13.27 13.55
CA LEU A 209 -6.40 13.37 13.88
C LEU A 209 -6.62 13.04 15.37
N PRO A 210 -7.65 13.62 16.02
CA PRO A 210 -7.89 13.40 17.45
C PRO A 210 -8.30 11.96 17.77
N ASN A 211 -9.04 11.32 16.85
CA ASN A 211 -9.56 9.97 17.00
C ASN A 211 -8.95 9.05 15.92
N PRO A 212 -8.78 7.75 16.21
CA PRO A 212 -8.34 6.79 15.21
C PRO A 212 -9.38 6.65 14.10
N ALA A 213 -8.92 6.18 12.94
CA ALA A 213 -9.75 5.89 11.79
C ALA A 213 -10.78 4.80 12.13
N PHE A 214 -12.01 5.00 11.67
CA PHE A 214 -13.11 4.06 11.85
C PHE A 214 -13.93 3.98 10.56
N SER A 215 -14.22 2.76 10.08
CA SER A 215 -15.16 2.54 8.98
C SER A 215 -16.60 2.61 9.50
N THR A 216 -17.49 3.27 8.77
CA THR A 216 -18.81 3.70 9.27
C THR A 216 -19.83 2.56 9.48
N TYR A 217 -19.45 1.30 9.29
CA TYR A 217 -20.34 0.18 9.56
C TYR A 217 -20.25 -0.18 11.05
N ASN A 218 -21.35 0.08 11.76
CA ASN A 218 -21.54 -0.27 13.16
C ASN A 218 -21.12 -1.72 13.45
N SER A 219 -19.95 -1.91 14.05
CA SER A 219 -19.70 -3.10 14.85
C SER A 219 -18.57 -2.86 15.85
N SER A 220 -18.77 -3.40 17.04
CA SER A 220 -18.00 -3.20 18.26
C SER A 220 -16.75 -4.08 18.35
N THR A 221 -16.31 -4.70 17.25
CA THR A 221 -15.15 -5.61 17.20
C THR A 221 -14.14 -5.21 16.11
N GLU A 222 -12.84 -5.36 16.35
CA GLU A 222 -11.81 -4.90 15.40
C GLU A 222 -11.89 -5.57 14.02
N GLY A 223 -12.24 -6.86 13.96
CA GLY A 223 -12.38 -7.59 12.69
C GLY A 223 -13.47 -7.01 11.77
N SER A 224 -14.54 -6.47 12.35
CA SER A 224 -15.63 -5.87 11.59
C SER A 224 -15.28 -4.51 10.97
N ASN A 225 -14.40 -3.74 11.61
CA ASN A 225 -13.94 -2.44 11.09
C ASN A 225 -12.96 -2.64 9.93
N LEU A 226 -12.12 -3.68 9.99
CA LEU A 226 -11.23 -4.07 8.89
C LEU A 226 -12.04 -4.47 7.65
N GLU A 227 -12.92 -5.46 7.76
CA GLU A 227 -13.78 -5.92 6.64
C GLU A 227 -14.61 -4.76 6.06
N ALA A 228 -15.22 -3.93 6.91
CA ALA A 228 -15.99 -2.79 6.42
C ALA A 228 -15.12 -1.72 5.71
N GLY A 229 -13.90 -1.46 6.19
CA GLY A 229 -12.99 -0.53 5.52
C GLY A 229 -12.48 -1.07 4.19
N ILE A 230 -12.23 -2.38 4.10
CA ILE A 230 -11.86 -3.06 2.85
C ILE A 230 -13.03 -3.06 1.87
N GLN A 231 -14.25 -3.32 2.33
CA GLN A 231 -15.46 -3.22 1.50
C GLN A 231 -15.64 -1.81 0.93
N MET A 232 -15.39 -0.76 1.73
CA MET A 232 -15.44 0.63 1.23
C MET A 232 -14.40 0.91 0.12
N LEU A 233 -13.21 0.31 0.21
CA LEU A 233 -12.20 0.43 -0.83
C LEU A 233 -12.57 -0.38 -2.08
N TYR A 234 -13.09 -1.61 -1.90
CA TYR A 234 -13.61 -2.44 -2.99
C TYR A 234 -14.67 -1.69 -3.80
N GLU A 235 -15.66 -1.10 -3.12
CA GLU A 235 -16.71 -0.30 -3.75
C GLU A 235 -16.13 0.91 -4.48
N ALA A 236 -15.13 1.58 -3.89
CA ALA A 236 -14.50 2.74 -4.51
C ALA A 236 -13.72 2.39 -5.78
N ILE A 237 -13.05 1.24 -5.81
CA ILE A 237 -12.37 0.72 -6.99
C ILE A 237 -13.39 0.43 -8.11
N HIS A 238 -14.44 -0.33 -7.80
CA HIS A 238 -15.42 -0.76 -8.79
C HIS A 238 -16.36 0.34 -9.28
N SER A 239 -16.45 1.46 -8.54
CA SER A 239 -17.20 2.65 -8.94
C SER A 239 -16.34 3.75 -9.56
N ASP A 240 -15.08 3.46 -9.91
CA ASP A 240 -14.14 4.43 -10.50
C ASP A 240 -13.90 5.65 -9.58
N CYS A 241 -14.05 5.47 -8.27
CA CYS A 241 -13.89 6.50 -7.24
C CYS A 241 -12.53 6.44 -6.54
N LEU A 242 -11.74 5.39 -6.72
CA LEU A 242 -10.35 5.33 -6.28
C LEU A 242 -9.43 5.16 -7.48
N LYS A 243 -8.46 6.07 -7.61
CA LYS A 243 -7.38 5.99 -8.60
C LYS A 243 -6.02 6.17 -7.94
N ILE A 244 -4.98 5.63 -8.55
CA ILE A 244 -3.61 5.65 -8.04
C ILE A 244 -2.71 6.22 -9.11
N PHE A 245 -1.88 7.19 -8.77
CA PHE A 245 -0.88 7.72 -9.70
C PHE A 245 0.10 6.62 -10.08
N ASP A 246 0.26 6.40 -11.39
CA ASP A 246 1.20 5.42 -11.92
C ASP A 246 2.64 5.97 -11.89
N ILE A 247 3.24 5.91 -10.69
CA ILE A 247 4.59 6.37 -10.39
C ILE A 247 5.33 5.32 -9.55
N ASN A 248 6.66 5.37 -9.54
CA ASN A 248 7.51 4.38 -8.88
C ASN A 248 7.14 4.12 -7.41
N GLU A 249 6.82 5.17 -6.65
CA GLU A 249 6.49 5.09 -5.23
C GLU A 249 5.18 4.36 -4.94
N ASN A 250 4.30 4.23 -5.94
CA ASN A 250 3.00 3.58 -5.80
C ASN A 250 3.00 2.14 -6.35
N GLN A 251 4.05 1.70 -7.06
CA GLN A 251 4.06 0.39 -7.71
C GLN A 251 3.85 -0.77 -6.74
N ASP A 252 4.51 -0.72 -5.59
CA ASP A 252 4.36 -1.75 -4.55
C ASP A 252 2.92 -1.76 -3.97
N LEU A 253 2.26 -0.60 -3.81
CA LEU A 253 0.85 -0.57 -3.38
C LEU A 253 -0.09 -1.11 -4.47
N ILE A 254 0.14 -0.73 -5.74
CA ILE A 254 -0.62 -1.24 -6.90
C ILE A 254 -0.52 -2.77 -6.95
N LYS A 255 0.70 -3.30 -6.87
CA LYS A 255 0.96 -4.74 -6.87
C LYS A 255 0.26 -5.44 -5.70
N ARG A 256 0.36 -4.89 -4.49
CA ARG A 256 -0.30 -5.44 -3.30
C ARG A 256 -1.82 -5.48 -3.46
N LEU A 257 -2.46 -4.40 -3.93
CA LEU A 257 -3.93 -4.38 -4.12
C LEU A 257 -4.41 -5.45 -5.11
N ILE A 258 -3.67 -5.68 -6.19
CA ILE A 258 -4.02 -6.68 -7.21
C ILE A 258 -3.79 -8.11 -6.68
N MET A 259 -2.73 -8.33 -5.91
CA MET A 259 -2.36 -9.66 -5.38
C MET A 259 -3.05 -10.02 -4.06
N TYR A 260 -3.70 -9.06 -3.39
CA TYR A 260 -4.30 -9.28 -2.09
C TYR A 260 -5.44 -10.29 -2.17
N HIS A 261 -5.31 -11.40 -1.45
CA HIS A 261 -6.24 -12.54 -1.49
C HIS A 261 -6.61 -12.94 -0.07
N ARG A 262 -7.75 -13.61 0.07
CA ARG A 262 -8.19 -14.13 1.38
C ARG A 262 -7.39 -15.39 1.74
N LYS A 263 -7.16 -15.61 3.03
CA LYS A 263 -6.60 -16.84 3.62
C LYS A 263 -7.61 -17.41 4.60
N ASP A 264 -8.06 -18.64 4.39
CA ASP A 264 -9.15 -19.31 5.12
C ASP A 264 -10.44 -18.45 5.16
N GLY A 265 -10.77 -17.84 4.01
CA GLY A 265 -11.92 -16.92 3.85
C GLY A 265 -11.79 -15.57 4.59
N LYS A 266 -10.67 -15.30 5.26
CA LYS A 266 -10.42 -14.05 6.01
C LYS A 266 -9.44 -13.15 5.28
N ILE A 267 -9.52 -11.85 5.54
CA ILE A 267 -8.49 -10.90 5.13
C ILE A 267 -7.18 -11.21 5.89
N PRO A 268 -6.08 -11.52 5.20
CA PRO A 268 -4.79 -11.76 5.84
C PRO A 268 -4.28 -10.46 6.46
N ARG A 269 -3.63 -10.55 7.62
CA ARG A 269 -3.12 -9.35 8.32
C ARG A 269 -1.69 -9.00 7.94
N GLN A 270 -0.97 -9.97 7.41
CA GLN A 270 0.42 -9.83 7.02
C GLN A 270 0.54 -8.96 5.77
N ASN A 271 1.65 -8.22 5.66
CA ASN A 271 2.00 -7.43 4.48
C ASN A 271 0.96 -6.41 4.00
N ALA A 272 0.00 -6.07 4.86
CA ALA A 272 -1.11 -5.18 4.52
C ALA A 272 -0.83 -3.71 4.81
N HIS A 273 0.35 -3.34 5.33
CA HIS A 273 0.62 -2.01 5.91
C HIS A 273 0.24 -0.82 5.01
N LYS A 274 0.60 -0.84 3.72
CA LYS A 274 0.18 0.23 2.79
C LYS A 274 -1.32 0.19 2.48
N ILE A 275 -1.94 -1.00 2.45
CA ILE A 275 -3.39 -1.16 2.28
C ILE A 275 -4.11 -0.63 3.52
N ASP A 276 -3.60 -0.90 4.72
CA ASP A 276 -4.13 -0.40 5.98
C ASP A 276 -3.98 1.11 6.13
N ALA A 277 -2.82 1.66 5.74
CA ALA A 277 -2.63 3.10 5.65
C ALA A 277 -3.60 3.73 4.65
N LEU A 278 -3.73 3.17 3.44
CA LEU A 278 -4.73 3.60 2.45
C LEU A 278 -6.15 3.56 3.02
N ARG A 279 -6.54 2.47 3.67
CA ARG A 279 -7.85 2.27 4.31
C ARG A 279 -8.10 3.31 5.39
N ALA A 280 -7.13 3.56 6.27
CA ALA A 280 -7.25 4.55 7.33
C ALA A 280 -7.49 5.96 6.75
N GLY A 281 -6.70 6.36 5.75
CA GLY A 281 -6.87 7.63 5.04
C GLY A 281 -8.22 7.73 4.33
N PHE A 282 -8.63 6.65 3.65
CA PHE A 282 -9.87 6.61 2.87
C PHE A 282 -11.12 6.67 3.76
N CYS A 283 -11.13 5.95 4.88
CA CYS A 283 -12.21 6.00 5.86
C CYS A 283 -12.41 7.43 6.40
N GLU A 284 -11.30 8.15 6.59
CA GLU A 284 -11.29 9.49 7.17
C GLU A 284 -11.27 10.63 6.13
N ARG A 285 -11.43 10.33 4.84
CA ARG A 285 -11.34 11.30 3.73
C ARG A 285 -12.24 12.54 3.89
N LYS A 286 -13.35 12.44 4.64
CA LYS A 286 -14.23 13.58 4.94
C LYS A 286 -13.55 14.65 5.82
N LYS A 287 -12.49 14.29 6.55
CA LYS A 287 -11.65 15.19 7.36
C LYS A 287 -10.48 15.79 6.58
N ALA A 288 -10.33 15.46 5.29
CA ALA A 288 -9.32 16.01 4.42
C ALA A 288 -9.46 17.53 4.27
N ARG A 289 -8.34 18.24 4.08
CA ARG A 289 -8.30 19.71 3.99
C ARG A 289 -7.91 20.17 2.61
N ALA A 290 -8.59 21.19 2.09
CA ALA A 290 -8.30 21.72 0.76
C ALA A 290 -6.88 22.32 0.70
N ILE A 291 -6.18 22.14 -0.42
CA ILE A 291 -4.80 22.62 -0.61
C ILE A 291 -4.68 24.12 -0.30
N TYR A 292 -5.61 24.96 -0.77
CA TYR A 292 -5.58 26.40 -0.46
C TYR A 292 -5.64 26.72 1.04
N GLN A 293 -6.21 25.83 1.87
CA GLN A 293 -6.27 26.00 3.32
C GLN A 293 -4.97 25.62 4.02
N LEU A 294 -4.17 24.76 3.39
CA LEU A 294 -2.87 24.33 3.88
C LEU A 294 -1.80 25.39 3.59
N GLU A 295 -1.87 26.03 2.41
CA GLU A 295 -0.95 27.12 2.05
C GLU A 295 -1.19 28.40 2.85
N ARG A 296 -2.46 28.75 3.13
CA ARG A 296 -2.81 29.95 3.91
C ARG A 296 -2.33 29.89 5.36
N LEU A 297 -2.18 28.71 5.94
CA LEU A 297 -1.66 28.56 7.31
C LEU A 297 -0.18 28.96 7.43
N LYS A 298 0.58 28.91 6.33
CA LYS A 298 1.99 29.38 6.30
C LYS A 298 2.13 30.90 6.45
N PHE A 299 1.06 31.67 6.23
CA PHE A 299 1.07 33.14 6.22
C PHE A 299 0.23 33.77 7.36
N GLY A 300 -0.10 33.00 8.40
CA GLY A 300 -0.88 33.44 9.56
C GLY A 300 -0.16 34.35 10.56
N GLY A 301 0.98 34.96 10.20
CA GLY A 301 1.58 36.09 10.91
C GLY A 301 1.37 37.36 10.09
N GLY A 302 0.58 38.30 10.61
CA GLY A 302 0.10 39.48 9.87
C GLY A 302 1.19 40.21 9.08
N GLY A 303 1.05 40.23 7.76
CA GLY A 303 1.96 40.95 6.88
C GLY A 303 1.60 40.73 5.41
N LYS A 304 1.33 41.83 4.70
CA LYS A 304 0.87 41.88 3.31
C LYS A 304 1.59 40.92 2.35
N SER A 305 0.78 40.21 1.58
CA SER A 305 1.04 39.56 0.29
C SER A 305 2.43 39.82 -0.32
N LYS A 306 3.27 38.79 -0.30
CA LYS A 306 4.20 38.49 -1.39
C LYS A 306 3.95 37.04 -1.80
N LYS A 307 3.57 36.84 -3.07
CA LYS A 307 3.53 35.52 -3.72
C LYS A 307 4.94 34.91 -3.66
N ALA A 308 5.22 34.14 -2.61
CA ALA A 308 6.31 33.19 -2.62
C ALA A 308 5.75 31.89 -3.19
N LYS A 309 6.10 31.58 -4.44
CA LYS A 309 5.92 30.25 -5.02
C LYS A 309 6.76 29.27 -4.19
N THR A 310 6.18 28.65 -3.17
CA THR A 310 6.71 27.41 -2.65
C THR A 310 6.36 26.34 -3.67
N SER A 311 7.33 25.97 -4.50
CA SER A 311 7.24 24.79 -5.34
C SER A 311 6.99 23.58 -4.44
N PHE A 312 5.84 22.94 -4.58
CA PHE A 312 5.78 21.48 -4.45
C PHE A 312 6.69 20.94 -5.56
N SER A 313 7.99 20.83 -5.29
CA SER A 313 8.93 20.19 -6.22
C SER A 313 8.66 18.70 -6.16
N LEU A 314 7.79 18.24 -7.06
CA LEU A 314 7.68 16.86 -7.48
C LEU A 314 8.91 16.54 -8.34
N ASN A 315 9.98 16.13 -7.67
CA ASN A 315 10.94 15.21 -8.26
C ASN A 315 10.76 13.85 -7.57
#